data_AF-A0A016VQN6-F1
#
_entry.id   AF-A0A016VQN6-F1
#
_cell.length_a   1.000
_cell.length_b   1.000
_cell.length_c   1.000
_cell.angle_alpha   90.00
_cell.angle_beta   90.00
_cell.angle_gamma   90.00
#
_symmetry.space_group_name_H-M   'P 1'
#
loop_
_entity.id
_entity.type
_entity.pdbx_description
1 polymer ?
#
loop_
_entity_poly.entity_id
_entity_poly.type
_entity_poly.pdbx_seq_one_letter_code
_entity_poly.pdbx_strand_id
1 'polypeptide(L)'
;MISALRKCALTVIVALFIAAFGNLVGALHRLILVAARICCIAQLDTPLVHDLVLLQVVGVYLWLFGWIFVIIERAVATVFTGSYERKCAGYTIPAILCGIVITLSSVSACVSRFRLIDNFDLFAMFVQIAGVVICLLALIAIILYNKTVYQARHDTMMQLRNRYQLDENIRGSRYLIPVAANNVLTKAVYVLLMAYSIYFTDIPIGHDTTHLSHAYDLLFAYERIFFVLALTIRSEKFDHFLKRKKRITNAIHNQETAVSSHFTNLKTLWA
;
A
#
# COMPACT_ATOMS: atom_id res chain seq x y z
N MET A 1 -25.77 -4.61 -11.70
CA MET A 1 -24.59 -3.75 -11.86
C MET A 1 -23.88 -3.48 -10.53
N ILE A 2 -24.60 -3.01 -9.50
CA ILE A 2 -24.05 -2.78 -8.14
C ILE A 2 -23.41 -4.05 -7.52
N SER A 3 -23.99 -5.23 -7.77
CA SER A 3 -23.45 -6.51 -7.27
C SER A 3 -22.17 -6.98 -7.97
N ALA A 4 -21.93 -6.60 -9.23
CA ALA A 4 -20.72 -6.95 -9.97
C ALA A 4 -19.56 -6.02 -9.60
N LEU A 5 -19.83 -4.72 -9.46
CA LEU A 5 -18.88 -3.73 -8.92
C LEU A 5 -18.40 -4.10 -7.51
N ARG A 6 -19.32 -4.57 -6.64
CA ARG A 6 -18.95 -5.03 -5.28
C ARG A 6 -18.02 -6.24 -5.28
N LYS A 7 -18.14 -7.12 -6.28
CA LYS A 7 -17.34 -8.34 -6.41
C LYS A 7 -15.98 -8.07 -7.07
N CYS A 8 -15.88 -7.15 -8.03
CA CYS A 8 -14.58 -6.72 -8.55
C CYS A 8 -13.80 -5.87 -7.55
N ALA A 9 -14.48 -5.12 -6.67
CA ALA A 9 -13.83 -4.47 -5.53
C ALA A 9 -13.22 -5.50 -4.55
N LEU A 10 -13.82 -6.69 -4.43
CA LEU A 10 -13.36 -7.75 -3.53
C LEU A 10 -11.94 -8.21 -3.88
N THR A 11 -11.60 -8.34 -5.16
CA THR A 11 -10.26 -8.78 -5.61
C THR A 11 -9.16 -7.90 -5.03
N VAL A 12 -9.32 -6.57 -5.09
CA VAL A 12 -8.33 -5.64 -4.57
C VAL A 12 -8.38 -5.48 -3.07
N ILE A 13 -9.57 -5.55 -2.48
CA ILE A 13 -9.68 -5.55 -1.01
C ILE A 13 -8.91 -6.74 -0.44
N VAL A 14 -9.05 -7.92 -1.05
CA VAL A 14 -8.36 -9.14 -0.64
C VAL A 14 -6.85 -9.03 -0.87
N ALA A 15 -6.41 -8.53 -2.02
CA ALA A 15 -4.98 -8.34 -2.30
C ALA A 15 -4.34 -7.28 -1.38
N LEU A 16 -5.05 -6.18 -1.10
CA LEU A 16 -4.65 -5.17 -0.12
C LEU A 16 -4.63 -5.74 1.30
N PHE A 17 -5.55 -6.63 1.64
CA PHE A 17 -5.56 -7.31 2.94
C PHE A 17 -4.34 -8.21 3.11
N ILE A 18 -3.96 -8.97 2.08
CA ILE A 18 -2.74 -9.79 2.12
C ILE A 18 -1.50 -8.92 2.27
N ALA A 19 -1.40 -7.82 1.51
CA ALA A 19 -0.31 -6.88 1.68
C ALA A 19 -0.31 -6.32 3.13
N ALA A 20 -1.42 -5.77 3.60
CA ALA A 20 -1.54 -5.26 4.97
C ALA A 20 -1.15 -6.31 6.03
N PHE A 21 -1.54 -7.57 5.83
CA PHE A 21 -1.17 -8.68 6.70
C PHE A 21 0.34 -8.92 6.71
N GLY A 22 0.99 -9.00 5.54
CA GLY A 22 2.45 -9.11 5.46
C GLY A 22 3.18 -7.97 6.18
N ASN A 23 2.65 -6.75 6.08
CA ASN A 23 3.20 -5.60 6.80
C ASN A 23 3.02 -5.69 8.32
N LEU A 24 1.85 -6.16 8.76
CA LEU A 24 1.54 -6.39 10.16
C LEU A 24 2.47 -7.45 10.76
N VAL A 25 2.69 -8.56 10.06
CA VAL A 25 3.63 -9.61 10.45
C VAL A 25 5.04 -9.04 10.62
N GLY A 26 5.51 -8.22 9.68
CA GLY A 26 6.80 -7.54 9.81
C GLY A 26 6.86 -6.52 10.96
N ALA A 27 5.73 -5.91 11.35
CA ALA A 27 5.65 -5.00 12.49
C ALA A 27 5.70 -5.76 13.82
N LEU A 28 4.95 -6.85 13.92
CA LEU A 28 4.95 -7.73 15.09
C LEU A 28 6.34 -8.34 15.33
N HIS A 29 7.00 -8.85 14.29
CA HIS A 29 8.37 -9.35 14.39
C HIS A 29 9.30 -8.31 15.05
N ARG A 30 9.27 -7.07 14.56
CA ARG A 30 10.18 -6.03 15.05
C ARG A 30 9.84 -5.57 16.46
N LEU A 31 8.55 -5.52 16.81
CA LEU A 31 8.10 -5.25 18.18
C LEU A 31 8.60 -6.33 19.14
N ILE A 32 8.44 -7.60 18.77
CA ILE A 32 8.90 -8.74 19.58
C ILE A 32 10.43 -8.70 19.73
N LEU A 33 11.17 -8.40 18.68
CA LEU A 33 12.62 -8.32 18.72
C LEU A 33 13.11 -7.19 19.64
N VAL A 34 12.48 -6.01 19.59
CA VAL A 34 12.80 -4.89 20.50
C VAL A 34 12.46 -5.25 21.94
N ALA A 35 11.27 -5.82 22.20
CA ALA A 35 10.87 -6.25 23.53
C ALA A 35 11.82 -7.33 24.10
N ALA A 36 12.19 -8.31 23.28
CA ALA A 36 13.11 -9.38 23.69
C ALA A 36 14.52 -8.87 23.98
N ARG A 37 14.98 -7.81 23.29
CA ARG A 37 16.25 -7.12 23.60
C ARG A 37 16.18 -6.34 24.90
N ILE A 38 15.07 -5.63 25.17
CA ILE A 38 14.86 -4.91 26.43
C ILE A 38 14.85 -5.87 27.63
N CYS A 39 14.25 -7.04 27.46
CA CYS A 39 14.20 -8.07 28.51
C CYS A 39 15.50 -8.89 28.64
N CYS A 40 16.57 -8.59 27.88
CA CYS A 40 17.82 -9.35 27.84
C CYS A 40 17.66 -10.85 27.47
N ILE A 41 16.57 -11.23 26.78
CA ILE A 41 16.29 -12.61 26.35
C ILE A 41 16.89 -12.89 24.96
N ALA A 42 17.00 -11.87 24.12
CA ALA A 42 17.52 -11.97 22.75
C ALA A 42 19.00 -11.58 22.66
N GLN A 43 19.89 -12.41 23.20
CA GLN A 43 21.34 -12.28 23.04
C GLN A 43 21.80 -13.21 21.92
N LEU A 44 21.79 -12.67 20.69
CA LEU A 44 22.20 -13.18 19.36
C LEU A 44 21.93 -14.65 18.93
N ASP A 45 21.99 -15.64 19.81
CA ASP A 45 21.97 -17.08 19.50
C ASP A 45 20.81 -17.86 20.15
N THR A 46 19.76 -17.18 20.58
CA THR A 46 18.58 -17.88 21.11
C THR A 46 17.69 -18.42 19.98
N PRO A 47 17.08 -19.62 20.14
CA PRO A 47 16.19 -20.21 19.13
C PRO A 47 15.04 -19.27 18.73
N LEU A 48 14.64 -18.41 19.67
CA LEU A 48 13.67 -17.34 19.45
C LEU A 48 14.05 -16.40 18.30
N VAL A 49 15.32 -16.02 18.16
CA VAL A 49 15.79 -15.12 17.10
C VAL A 49 15.71 -15.81 15.73
N HIS A 50 16.03 -17.10 15.66
CA HIS A 50 15.96 -17.88 14.42
C HIS A 50 14.52 -18.04 13.91
N ASP A 51 13.56 -18.34 14.80
CA ASP A 51 12.15 -18.43 14.43
C ASP A 51 11.59 -17.06 14.03
N LEU A 52 12.06 -15.98 14.68
CA LEU A 52 11.69 -14.62 14.32
C LEU A 52 12.15 -14.24 12.91
N VAL A 53 13.38 -14.59 12.50
CA VAL A 53 13.89 -14.31 11.15
C VAL A 53 12.99 -14.93 10.08
N LEU A 54 12.50 -16.15 10.30
CA LEU A 54 11.57 -16.80 9.37
C LEU A 54 10.26 -16.01 9.23
N LEU A 55 9.70 -15.54 10.35
CA LEU A 55 8.50 -14.70 10.35
C LEU A 55 8.72 -13.39 9.57
N GLN A 56 9.91 -12.78 9.71
CA GLN A 56 10.28 -11.57 8.98
C GLN A 56 10.34 -11.82 7.47
N VAL A 57 11.02 -12.89 7.04
CA VAL A 57 11.18 -13.25 5.63
C VAL A 57 9.81 -13.50 4.97
N VAL A 58 8.93 -14.25 5.64
CA VAL A 58 7.56 -14.48 5.16
C VAL A 58 6.78 -13.17 5.03
N GLY A 59 6.86 -12.28 6.01
CA GLY A 59 6.19 -10.98 5.98
C GLY A 59 6.66 -10.09 4.82
N VAL A 60 7.97 -10.06 4.54
CA VAL A 60 8.57 -9.28 3.45
C VAL A 60 8.08 -9.76 2.08
N TYR A 61 8.07 -11.08 1.84
CA TYR A 61 7.62 -11.62 0.54
C TYR A 61 6.11 -11.48 0.35
N LEU A 62 5.30 -11.69 1.39
CA LEU A 62 3.85 -11.43 1.33
C LEU A 62 3.56 -9.97 0.99
N TRP A 63 4.31 -9.04 1.59
CA TRP A 63 4.20 -7.61 1.27
C TRP A 63 4.58 -7.32 -0.18
N LEU A 64 5.72 -7.83 -0.65
CA LEU A 64 6.24 -7.61 -2.00
C LEU A 64 5.24 -8.11 -3.06
N PHE A 65 4.90 -9.40 -3.02
CA PHE A 65 4.01 -10.00 -4.00
C PHE A 65 2.60 -9.43 -3.90
N GLY A 66 2.08 -9.21 -2.69
CA GLY A 66 0.78 -8.58 -2.48
C GLY A 66 0.66 -7.24 -3.22
N TRP A 67 1.67 -6.38 -3.12
CA TRP A 67 1.67 -5.09 -3.81
C TRP A 67 1.77 -5.18 -5.33
N ILE A 68 2.63 -6.06 -5.84
CA ILE A 68 2.76 -6.28 -7.29
C ILE A 68 1.39 -6.67 -7.86
N PHE A 69 0.69 -7.62 -7.24
CA PHE A 69 -0.62 -8.06 -7.69
C PHE A 69 -1.71 -6.98 -7.52
N VAL A 70 -1.68 -6.16 -6.47
CA VAL A 70 -2.61 -5.02 -6.33
C VAL A 70 -2.46 -4.04 -7.49
N ILE A 71 -1.23 -3.67 -7.85
CA ILE A 71 -0.99 -2.67 -8.91
C ILE A 71 -1.30 -3.27 -10.29
N ILE A 72 -0.92 -4.53 -10.54
CA ILE A 72 -1.23 -5.22 -11.80
C ILE A 72 -2.74 -5.39 -11.97
N GLU A 73 -3.46 -5.84 -10.94
CA GLU A 73 -4.92 -5.96 -11.00
C GLU A 73 -5.54 -4.64 -11.44
N ARG A 74 -5.06 -3.54 -10.85
CA ARG A 74 -5.58 -2.21 -11.10
C ARG A 74 -5.22 -1.69 -12.48
N ALA A 75 -4.05 -2.03 -12.99
CA ALA A 75 -3.68 -1.77 -14.37
C ALA A 75 -4.59 -2.53 -15.35
N VAL A 76 -4.83 -3.83 -15.10
CA VAL A 76 -5.72 -4.66 -15.93
C VAL A 76 -7.16 -4.15 -15.88
N ALA A 77 -7.67 -3.79 -14.71
CA ALA A 77 -9.01 -3.23 -14.54
C ALA A 77 -9.18 -1.89 -15.28
N THR A 78 -8.12 -1.09 -15.34
CA THR A 78 -8.09 0.19 -16.05
C THR A 78 -8.09 0.00 -17.56
N VAL A 79 -7.26 -0.91 -18.08
CA VAL A 79 -7.12 -1.16 -19.53
C VAL A 79 -8.31 -1.95 -20.10
N PHE A 80 -8.87 -2.89 -19.34
CA PHE A 80 -9.89 -3.83 -19.81
C PHE A 80 -11.26 -3.64 -19.13
N THR A 81 -11.69 -2.40 -18.91
CA THR A 81 -12.91 -2.02 -18.17
C THR A 81 -14.13 -2.91 -18.46
N GLY A 82 -14.50 -3.11 -19.73
CA GLY A 82 -15.70 -3.86 -20.13
C GLY A 82 -15.61 -5.39 -20.11
N SER A 83 -14.38 -5.94 -20.09
CA SER A 83 -14.12 -7.39 -20.06
C SER A 83 -13.75 -7.87 -18.66
N TYR A 84 -13.11 -7.00 -17.88
CA TYR A 84 -12.65 -7.28 -16.53
C TYR A 84 -13.82 -7.61 -15.61
N GLU A 85 -14.89 -6.81 -15.59
CA GLU A 85 -16.05 -7.10 -14.74
C GLU A 85 -16.75 -8.41 -15.09
N ARG A 86 -16.84 -8.74 -16.39
CA ARG A 86 -17.50 -9.98 -16.83
C ARG A 86 -16.74 -11.22 -16.38
N LYS A 87 -15.41 -11.16 -16.39
CA LYS A 87 -14.54 -12.28 -15.98
C LYS A 87 -14.30 -12.32 -14.46
N CYS A 88 -14.22 -11.16 -13.81
CA CYS A 88 -13.86 -10.98 -12.40
C CYS A 88 -15.05 -10.75 -11.46
N ALA A 89 -16.29 -10.99 -11.90
CA ALA A 89 -17.48 -10.92 -11.04
C ALA A 89 -17.60 -12.11 -10.05
N GLY A 90 -16.69 -13.08 -10.05
CA GLY A 90 -16.71 -14.27 -9.18
C GLY A 90 -15.72 -14.20 -8.02
N TYR A 91 -15.93 -15.05 -7.01
CA TYR A 91 -14.99 -15.23 -5.88
C TYR A 91 -13.73 -16.03 -6.26
N THR A 92 -13.78 -16.74 -7.38
CA THR A 92 -12.71 -17.62 -7.87
C THR A 92 -11.41 -16.87 -8.16
N ILE A 93 -11.48 -15.72 -8.84
CA ILE A 93 -10.29 -14.94 -9.22
C ILE A 93 -9.56 -14.38 -7.99
N PRO A 94 -10.23 -13.74 -7.01
CA PRO A 94 -9.60 -13.38 -5.74
C PRO A 94 -8.94 -14.56 -5.03
N ALA A 95 -9.61 -15.71 -4.96
CA ALA A 95 -9.09 -16.89 -4.28
C ALA A 95 -7.83 -17.45 -4.98
N ILE A 96 -7.82 -17.48 -6.31
CA ILE A 96 -6.65 -17.89 -7.11
C ILE A 96 -5.49 -16.91 -6.89
N LEU A 97 -5.75 -15.60 -6.92
CA LEU A 97 -4.72 -14.59 -6.67
C LEU A 97 -4.12 -14.70 -5.26
N CYS A 98 -4.94 -14.94 -4.24
CA CYS A 98 -4.45 -15.27 -2.88
C CYS A 98 -3.54 -16.49 -2.91
N GLY A 99 -4.00 -17.57 -3.55
CA GLY A 99 -3.25 -18.81 -3.65
C GLY A 99 -1.87 -18.57 -4.27
N ILE A 100 -1.80 -17.83 -5.37
CA ILE A 100 -0.54 -17.48 -6.05
C ILE A 100 0.38 -16.64 -5.15
N VAL A 101 -0.15 -15.63 -4.46
CA VAL A 101 0.68 -14.79 -3.58
C VAL A 101 1.25 -15.62 -2.42
N ILE A 102 0.44 -16.49 -1.82
CA ILE A 102 0.87 -17.35 -0.72
C ILE A 102 1.92 -18.35 -1.22
N THR A 103 1.69 -19.03 -2.35
CA THR A 103 2.65 -20.02 -2.88
C THR A 103 3.97 -19.37 -3.27
N LEU A 104 3.95 -18.23 -3.98
CA LEU A 104 5.18 -17.50 -4.32
C LEU A 104 5.93 -17.03 -3.07
N SER A 105 5.21 -16.56 -2.05
CA SER A 105 5.81 -16.14 -0.79
C SER A 105 6.43 -17.31 -0.04
N SER A 106 5.73 -18.45 0.03
CA SER A 106 6.22 -19.67 0.66
C SER A 106 7.44 -20.23 -0.05
N VAL A 107 7.43 -20.31 -1.39
CA VAL A 107 8.59 -20.77 -2.17
C VAL A 107 9.80 -19.86 -1.94
N SER A 108 9.60 -18.54 -1.98
CA SER A 108 10.68 -17.57 -1.76
C SER A 108 11.25 -17.64 -0.33
N ALA A 109 10.38 -17.87 0.66
CA ALA A 109 10.79 -18.08 2.04
C ALA A 109 11.56 -19.40 2.23
N CYS A 110 11.14 -20.48 1.56
CA CYS A 110 11.85 -21.76 1.57
C CYS A 110 13.24 -21.65 0.92
N VAL A 111 13.35 -21.01 -0.25
CA VAL A 111 14.62 -20.77 -0.93
C VAL A 111 15.57 -19.98 -0.02
N SER A 112 15.05 -18.96 0.68
CA SER A 112 15.81 -18.17 1.65
C SER A 112 16.26 -19.00 2.85
N ARG A 113 15.37 -19.81 3.43
CA ARG A 113 15.66 -20.57 4.66
C ARG A 113 16.69 -21.67 4.42
N PHE A 114 16.56 -22.39 3.32
CA PHE A 114 17.44 -23.51 3.00
C PHE A 114 18.74 -23.09 2.30
N ARG A 115 18.93 -21.78 2.05
CA ARG A 115 20.06 -21.25 1.27
C ARG A 115 20.31 -22.07 0.00
N LEU A 116 19.23 -22.32 -0.75
CA LEU A 116 19.29 -23.17 -1.95
C LEU A 116 20.14 -22.55 -3.08
N ILE A 117 20.48 -21.27 -2.95
CA ILE A 117 21.25 -20.47 -3.91
C ILE A 117 22.47 -19.91 -3.16
N ASP A 118 23.67 -20.17 -3.67
CA ASP A 118 24.93 -19.77 -3.03
C ASP A 118 25.03 -18.25 -2.79
N ASN A 119 24.48 -17.44 -3.71
CA ASN A 119 24.41 -15.98 -3.60
C ASN A 119 22.98 -15.49 -3.39
N PHE A 120 22.37 -15.85 -2.26
CA PHE A 120 21.00 -15.48 -1.93
C PHE A 120 20.75 -13.96 -1.94
N ASP A 121 21.71 -13.15 -1.52
CA ASP A 121 21.57 -11.69 -1.45
C ASP A 121 21.39 -11.06 -2.85
N LEU A 122 22.12 -11.56 -3.85
CA LEU A 122 21.96 -11.13 -5.24
C LEU A 122 20.60 -11.57 -5.82
N PHE A 123 20.15 -12.78 -5.50
CA PHE A 123 18.83 -13.25 -5.90
C PHE A 123 17.71 -12.39 -5.30
N ALA A 124 17.79 -12.10 -3.99
CA ALA A 124 16.83 -11.25 -3.30
C ALA A 124 16.80 -9.84 -3.91
N MET A 125 17.97 -9.25 -4.19
CA MET A 125 18.07 -7.96 -4.88
C MET A 125 17.41 -8.00 -6.27
N PHE A 126 17.65 -9.04 -7.07
CA PHE A 126 17.05 -9.18 -8.39
C PHE A 126 15.52 -9.26 -8.33
N VAL A 127 14.97 -10.05 -7.40
CA VAL A 127 13.52 -10.16 -7.20
C VAL A 127 12.91 -8.81 -6.81
N GLN A 128 13.58 -8.03 -5.96
CA GLN A 128 13.13 -6.69 -5.57
C GLN A 128 13.19 -5.71 -6.75
N ILE A 129 14.26 -5.72 -7.55
CA ILE A 129 14.40 -4.89 -8.76
C ILE A 129 13.26 -5.20 -9.74
N ALA A 130 13.03 -6.48 -10.04
CA ALA A 130 11.94 -6.91 -10.92
C ALA A 130 10.58 -6.42 -10.41
N GLY A 131 10.34 -6.52 -9.10
CA GLY A 131 9.13 -6.00 -8.46
C GLY A 131 8.94 -4.50 -8.65
N VAL A 132 10.00 -3.70 -8.45
CA VAL A 132 9.96 -2.23 -8.65
C VAL A 132 9.64 -1.88 -10.11
N VAL A 133 10.33 -2.53 -11.05
CA VAL A 133 10.15 -2.28 -12.50
C VAL A 133 8.71 -2.61 -12.92
N ILE A 134 8.18 -3.76 -12.52
CA ILE A 134 6.81 -4.16 -12.84
C ILE A 134 5.79 -3.17 -12.25
N CYS A 135 5.95 -2.78 -10.99
CA CYS A 135 5.07 -1.79 -10.35
C CYS A 135 5.11 -0.43 -11.06
N LEU A 136 6.30 0.02 -11.47
CA LEU A 136 6.48 1.30 -12.17
C LEU A 136 5.83 1.27 -13.56
N LEU A 137 6.04 0.21 -14.34
CA LEU A 137 5.40 0.03 -15.64
C LEU A 137 3.87 -0.01 -15.53
N ALA A 138 3.34 -0.73 -14.55
CA ALA A 138 1.90 -0.80 -14.32
C ALA A 138 1.32 0.55 -13.90
N LEU A 139 2.03 1.34 -13.07
CA LEU A 139 1.59 2.68 -12.66
C LEU A 139 1.61 3.67 -13.83
N ILE A 140 2.62 3.62 -14.69
CA ILE A 140 2.68 4.41 -15.93
C ILE A 140 1.52 4.04 -16.85
N ALA A 141 1.25 2.74 -17.03
CA ALA A 141 0.13 2.26 -17.84
C ALA A 141 -1.22 2.80 -17.35
N ILE A 142 -1.47 2.79 -16.03
CA ILE A 142 -2.69 3.35 -15.43
C ILE A 142 -2.82 4.84 -15.75
N ILE A 143 -1.75 5.63 -15.58
CA ILE A 143 -1.79 7.09 -15.79
C ILE A 143 -2.01 7.43 -17.27
N LEU A 144 -1.23 6.81 -18.16
CA LEU A 144 -1.30 7.08 -19.60
C LEU A 144 -2.67 6.66 -20.15
N TYR A 145 -3.15 5.47 -19.81
CA TYR A 145 -4.43 4.97 -20.30
C TYR A 145 -5.61 5.81 -19.79
N ASN A 146 -5.59 6.19 -18.50
CA ASN A 146 -6.62 7.08 -17.97
C ASN A 146 -6.63 8.44 -18.67
N LYS A 147 -5.46 9.00 -18.98
CA LYS A 147 -5.37 10.29 -19.69
C LYS A 147 -5.90 10.19 -21.13
N THR A 148 -5.48 9.17 -21.88
CA THR A 148 -5.88 9.01 -23.29
C THR A 148 -7.37 8.75 -23.41
N VAL A 149 -7.93 7.85 -22.59
CA VAL A 149 -9.35 7.53 -22.64
C VAL A 149 -10.21 8.68 -22.14
N TYR A 150 -9.75 9.44 -21.14
CA TYR A 150 -10.45 10.63 -20.68
C TYR A 150 -10.53 11.71 -21.76
N GLN A 151 -9.46 11.93 -22.52
CA GLN A 151 -9.45 12.87 -23.64
C GLN A 151 -10.36 12.41 -24.78
N ALA A 152 -10.32 11.12 -25.13
CA ALA A 152 -11.15 10.54 -26.19
C ALA A 152 -12.65 10.41 -25.82
N ARG A 153 -13.03 10.71 -24.57
CA ARG A 153 -14.40 10.53 -24.05
C ARG A 153 -15.45 11.33 -24.82
N HIS A 154 -15.10 12.53 -25.25
CA HIS A 154 -16.01 13.42 -25.98
C HIS A 154 -16.17 12.98 -27.42
N ASP A 155 -15.10 12.51 -28.05
CA ASP A 155 -15.09 12.14 -29.47
C ASP A 155 -15.73 10.77 -29.73
N THR A 156 -15.62 9.84 -28.79
CA THR A 156 -16.00 8.42 -29.01
C THR A 156 -17.45 8.07 -28.68
N MET A 157 -18.30 9.03 -28.30
CA MET A 157 -19.69 8.81 -27.87
C MET A 157 -19.88 7.53 -27.02
N MET A 158 -18.98 7.30 -26.04
CA MET A 158 -18.99 6.08 -25.24
C MET A 158 -20.36 5.77 -24.62
N GLN A 159 -20.73 4.48 -24.64
CA GLN A 159 -21.90 3.96 -23.94
C GLN A 159 -21.87 4.36 -22.45
N LEU A 160 -23.05 4.71 -21.91
CA LEU A 160 -23.23 5.14 -20.51
C LEU A 160 -22.57 4.19 -19.51
N ARG A 161 -22.69 2.87 -19.70
CA ARG A 161 -22.07 1.87 -18.82
C ARG A 161 -20.55 2.02 -18.74
N ASN A 162 -19.87 2.14 -19.88
CA ASN A 162 -18.41 2.25 -19.94
C ASN A 162 -17.94 3.61 -19.38
N ARG A 163 -18.73 4.67 -19.57
CA ARG A 163 -18.47 5.99 -18.96
C ARG A 163 -18.52 5.92 -17.43
N TYR A 164 -19.57 5.31 -16.86
CA TYR A 164 -19.67 5.14 -15.41
C TYR A 164 -18.51 4.31 -14.85
N GLN A 165 -18.11 3.24 -15.54
CA GLN A 165 -16.96 2.40 -15.12
C GLN A 165 -15.64 3.16 -15.17
N LEU A 166 -15.41 3.95 -16.23
CA LEU A 166 -14.21 4.77 -16.34
C LEU A 166 -14.15 5.81 -15.20
N ASP A 167 -15.27 6.50 -14.91
CA ASP A 167 -15.33 7.48 -13.84
C ASP A 167 -15.09 6.84 -12.45
N GLU A 168 -15.59 5.62 -12.22
CA GLU A 168 -15.30 4.84 -11.01
C GLU A 168 -13.82 4.44 -10.91
N ASN A 169 -13.24 3.94 -12.00
CA ASN A 169 -11.83 3.54 -12.05
C ASN A 169 -10.89 4.73 -11.86
N ILE A 170 -11.19 5.90 -12.43
CA ILE A 170 -10.42 7.14 -12.23
C ILE A 170 -10.50 7.58 -10.77
N ARG A 171 -11.70 7.53 -10.17
CA ARG A 171 -11.89 7.84 -8.74
C ARG A 171 -11.12 6.89 -7.83
N GLY A 172 -11.21 5.58 -8.07
CA GLY A 172 -10.43 4.57 -7.32
C GLY A 172 -8.92 4.75 -7.51
N SER A 173 -8.48 5.02 -8.73
CA SER A 173 -7.07 5.26 -9.06
C SER A 173 -6.52 6.53 -8.40
N ARG A 174 -7.33 7.59 -8.25
CA ARG A 174 -6.92 8.82 -7.55
C ARG A 174 -6.53 8.55 -6.09
N TYR A 175 -7.15 7.56 -5.46
CA TYR A 175 -6.79 7.14 -4.10
C TYR A 175 -5.54 6.28 -4.07
N LEU A 176 -5.41 5.33 -5.01
CA LEU A 176 -4.37 4.32 -5.03
C LEU A 176 -3.03 4.82 -5.60
N ILE A 177 -3.03 5.63 -6.66
CA ILE A 177 -1.83 6.11 -7.36
C ILE A 177 -0.78 6.69 -6.42
N PRO A 178 -1.09 7.62 -5.49
CA PRO A 178 -0.06 8.18 -4.62
C PRO A 178 0.45 7.18 -3.58
N VAL A 179 -0.36 6.19 -3.18
CA VAL A 179 0.10 5.11 -2.29
C VAL A 179 1.04 4.17 -3.04
N ALA A 180 0.68 3.80 -4.26
CA ALA A 180 1.50 2.99 -5.14
C ALA A 180 2.80 3.72 -5.53
N ALA A 181 2.74 5.02 -5.83
CA ALA A 181 3.91 5.84 -6.13
C ALA A 181 4.85 5.94 -4.92
N ASN A 182 4.31 6.15 -3.71
CA ASN A 182 5.11 6.13 -2.49
C ASN A 182 5.78 4.76 -2.29
N ASN A 183 5.04 3.66 -2.46
CA ASN A 183 5.57 2.31 -2.34
C ASN A 183 6.72 2.06 -3.35
N VAL A 184 6.53 2.41 -4.62
CA VAL A 184 7.59 2.29 -5.65
C VAL A 184 8.82 3.10 -5.26
N LEU A 185 8.64 4.33 -4.76
CA LEU A 185 9.75 5.18 -4.33
C LEU A 185 10.48 4.58 -3.12
N THR A 186 9.76 4.13 -2.09
CA THR A 186 10.38 3.48 -0.92
C THR A 186 11.09 2.19 -1.30
N LYS A 187 10.54 1.40 -2.23
CA LYS A 187 11.20 0.17 -2.71
C LYS A 187 12.42 0.46 -3.58
N ALA A 188 12.41 1.52 -4.38
CA ALA A 188 13.58 1.96 -5.11
C ALA A 188 14.72 2.36 -4.16
N VAL A 189 14.42 3.12 -3.10
CA VAL A 189 15.40 3.46 -2.05
C VAL A 189 15.90 2.20 -1.32
N TYR A 190 15.00 1.25 -1.02
CA TYR A 190 15.37 -0.03 -0.42
C TYR A 190 16.35 -0.83 -1.29
N VAL A 191 16.10 -0.91 -2.60
CA VAL A 191 16.99 -1.57 -3.56
C VAL A 191 18.35 -0.86 -3.64
N LEU A 192 18.38 0.47 -3.62
CA LEU A 192 19.63 1.24 -3.61
C LEU A 192 20.44 1.00 -2.34
N LEU A 193 19.78 0.96 -1.17
CA LEU A 193 20.41 0.59 0.09
C LEU A 193 20.97 -0.84 0.05
N MET A 194 20.23 -1.78 -0.55
CA MET A 194 20.66 -3.17 -0.70
C MET A 194 21.86 -3.30 -1.63
N ALA A 195 21.85 -2.60 -2.77
CA ALA A 195 22.99 -2.53 -3.67
C ALA A 195 24.20 -1.91 -2.95
N TYR A 196 24.00 -0.85 -2.17
CA TYR A 196 25.07 -0.26 -1.37
C TYR A 196 25.66 -1.28 -0.38
N SER A 197 24.80 -2.00 0.34
CA SER A 197 25.18 -3.04 1.30
C SER A 197 26.06 -4.13 0.69
N ILE A 198 25.64 -4.63 -0.47
CA ILE A 198 26.29 -5.76 -1.17
C ILE A 198 27.59 -5.34 -1.83
N TYR A 199 27.64 -4.19 -2.50
CA TYR A 199 28.81 -3.80 -3.30
C TYR A 199 29.88 -3.03 -2.52
N PHE A 200 29.53 -2.32 -1.45
CA PHE A 200 30.47 -1.45 -0.73
C PHE A 200 30.87 -1.94 0.67
N THR A 201 30.05 -2.78 1.30
CA THR A 201 30.28 -3.19 2.70
C THR A 201 30.48 -4.69 2.90
N ASP A 202 30.15 -5.55 1.92
CA ASP A 202 30.22 -7.03 2.04
C ASP A 202 29.50 -7.60 3.28
N ILE A 203 28.54 -6.86 3.86
CA ILE A 203 27.80 -7.30 5.05
C ILE A 203 26.52 -8.01 4.58
N PRO A 204 26.28 -9.27 5.03
CA PRO A 204 25.09 -10.01 4.66
C PRO A 204 23.82 -9.36 5.22
N ILE A 205 22.75 -9.43 4.43
CA ILE A 205 21.46 -8.80 4.72
C ILE A 205 20.91 -9.33 6.07
N GLY A 206 20.77 -8.45 7.06
CA GLY A 206 20.16 -8.78 8.35
C GLY A 206 21.12 -9.11 9.50
N HIS A 207 22.44 -8.98 9.31
CA HIS A 207 23.44 -9.11 10.40
C HIS A 207 24.17 -7.79 10.71
N ASP A 208 23.74 -6.69 10.11
CA ASP A 208 24.34 -5.38 10.26
C ASP A 208 24.12 -4.78 11.66
N THR A 209 25.21 -4.52 12.38
CA THR A 209 25.23 -3.73 13.62
C THR A 209 25.49 -2.23 13.38
N THR A 210 25.60 -1.82 12.12
CA THR A 210 26.00 -0.48 11.68
C THR A 210 24.81 0.46 11.44
N HIS A 211 25.08 1.74 11.14
CA HIS A 211 24.10 2.77 10.77
C HIS A 211 23.15 2.36 9.61
N LEU A 212 23.54 1.40 8.78
CA LEU A 212 22.75 0.94 7.64
C LEU A 212 21.50 0.16 8.10
N SER A 213 21.61 -0.62 9.18
CA SER A 213 20.47 -1.33 9.78
C SER A 213 19.37 -0.35 10.20
N HIS A 214 19.75 0.77 10.83
CA HIS A 214 18.84 1.84 11.24
C HIS A 214 18.16 2.53 10.04
N ALA A 215 18.85 2.65 8.90
CA ALA A 215 18.27 3.22 7.68
C ALA A 215 17.16 2.33 7.10
N TYR A 216 17.38 1.02 7.00
CA TYR A 216 16.32 0.07 6.61
C TYR A 216 15.13 0.14 7.56
N ASP A 217 15.45 0.16 8.85
CA ASP A 217 14.50 0.22 9.93
C ASP A 217 13.61 1.47 9.88
N LEU A 218 14.20 2.63 9.60
CA LEU A 218 13.48 3.88 9.42
C LEU A 218 12.61 3.86 8.15
N LEU A 219 13.14 3.33 7.05
CA LEU A 219 12.43 3.21 5.77
C LEU A 219 11.17 2.33 5.91
N PHE A 220 11.29 1.17 6.56
CA PHE A 220 10.15 0.29 6.82
C PHE A 220 9.12 0.93 7.77
N ALA A 221 9.57 1.67 8.78
CA ALA A 221 8.67 2.38 9.68
C ALA A 221 7.89 3.48 8.94
N TYR A 222 8.58 4.25 8.10
CA TYR A 222 7.97 5.25 7.23
C TYR A 222 6.92 4.63 6.29
N GLU A 223 7.27 3.55 5.59
CA GLU A 223 6.37 2.86 4.65
C GLU A 223 5.08 2.39 5.35
N ARG A 224 5.20 1.85 6.57
CA ARG A 224 4.09 1.41 7.42
C ARG A 224 3.17 2.56 7.83
N ILE A 225 3.75 3.62 8.38
CA ILE A 225 2.99 4.78 8.87
C ILE A 225 2.28 5.45 7.70
N PHE A 226 2.97 5.63 6.58
CA PHE A 226 2.39 6.23 5.38
C PHE A 226 1.21 5.39 4.85
N PHE A 227 1.36 4.06 4.81
CA PHE A 227 0.28 3.18 4.36
C PHE A 227 -0.97 3.30 5.22
N VAL A 228 -0.83 3.26 6.55
CA VAL A 228 -1.96 3.40 7.48
C VAL A 228 -2.59 4.78 7.39
N LEU A 229 -1.78 5.85 7.38
CA LEU A 229 -2.28 7.22 7.23
C LEU A 229 -3.00 7.43 5.89
N ALA A 230 -2.45 6.91 4.80
CA ALA A 230 -3.06 7.04 3.48
C ALA A 230 -4.41 6.33 3.42
N LEU A 231 -4.55 5.13 3.99
CA LEU A 231 -5.83 4.42 4.08
C LEU A 231 -6.83 5.16 4.99
N THR A 232 -6.37 5.72 6.11
CA THR A 232 -7.24 6.37 7.10
C THR A 232 -7.76 7.71 6.58
N ILE A 233 -6.87 8.58 6.08
CA ILE A 233 -7.18 9.93 5.60
C ILE A 233 -8.10 9.89 4.38
N ARG A 234 -7.95 8.87 3.52
CA ARG A 234 -8.70 8.75 2.26
C ARG A 234 -9.94 7.87 2.37
N SER A 235 -10.27 7.37 3.56
CA SER A 235 -11.52 6.65 3.75
C SER A 235 -12.72 7.61 3.64
N GLU A 236 -13.76 7.21 2.90
CA GLU A 236 -14.97 8.04 2.74
C GLU A 236 -15.62 8.38 4.08
N LYS A 237 -15.53 7.47 5.06
CA LYS A 237 -15.99 7.70 6.42
C LYS A 237 -15.22 8.84 7.11
N PHE A 238 -13.90 8.88 6.95
CA PHE A 238 -13.08 9.94 7.51
C PHE A 238 -13.30 11.28 6.79
N ASP A 239 -13.48 11.26 5.47
CA ASP A 239 -13.82 12.45 4.69
C ASP A 239 -15.21 13.00 5.08
N HIS A 240 -16.20 12.12 5.31
CA HIS A 240 -17.49 12.50 5.89
C HIS A 240 -17.36 13.08 7.29
N PHE A 241 -16.51 12.50 8.14
CA PHE A 241 -16.27 12.98 9.49
C PHE A 241 -15.60 14.37 9.50
N LEU A 242 -14.58 14.57 8.66
CA LEU A 242 -13.90 15.86 8.48
C LEU A 242 -14.84 16.93 7.91
N LYS A 243 -15.62 16.60 6.87
CA LYS A 243 -16.61 17.52 6.29
C LYS A 243 -17.70 17.86 7.29
N ARG A 244 -18.15 16.90 8.12
CA ARG A 244 -19.11 17.13 9.21
C ARG A 244 -18.51 18.07 10.26
N LYS A 245 -17.27 17.84 10.70
CA LYS A 245 -16.56 18.72 11.65
C LYS A 245 -16.42 20.13 11.10
N LYS A 246 -15.99 20.30 9.84
CA LYS A 246 -15.88 21.60 9.16
C LYS A 246 -17.21 22.36 9.11
N ARG A 247 -18.33 21.66 8.81
CA ARG A 247 -19.67 22.27 8.83
C ARG A 247 -20.07 22.74 10.22
N ILE A 248 -19.80 21.94 11.25
CA ILE A 248 -20.09 22.29 12.65
C ILE A 248 -19.26 23.51 13.09
N THR A 249 -17.96 23.53 12.79
CA THR A 249 -17.08 24.66 13.11
C THR A 249 -17.53 25.94 12.42
N ASN A 250 -17.91 25.87 11.14
CA ASN A 250 -18.46 27.03 10.43
C ASN A 250 -19.80 27.50 11.01
N ALA A 251 -20.67 26.58 11.46
CA ALA A 251 -21.93 26.94 12.09
C ALA A 251 -21.72 27.64 13.45
N ILE A 252 -20.79 27.15 14.27
CA ILE A 252 -20.43 27.78 15.56
C ILE A 252 -19.84 29.18 15.32
N HIS A 253 -18.91 29.32 14.37
CA HIS A 253 -18.31 30.62 14.05
C HIS A 253 -19.35 31.64 13.55
N ASN A 254 -20.28 31.20 12.71
CA ASN A 254 -21.38 32.04 12.22
C ASN A 254 -22.35 32.43 13.34
N GLN A 255 -22.54 31.56 14.33
CA GLN A 255 -23.41 31.83 15.48
C GLN A 255 -22.75 32.79 16.48
N GLU A 256 -21.45 32.66 16.73
CA GLU A 256 -20.68 33.63 17.54
C GLU A 256 -20.68 35.02 16.90
N THR A 257 -20.50 35.11 15.57
CA THR A 257 -20.58 36.39 14.85
C THR A 257 -21.99 36.98 14.91
N ALA A 258 -23.04 36.18 14.75
CA ALA A 258 -24.43 36.66 14.86
C ALA A 258 -24.80 37.15 16.27
N VAL A 259 -24.31 36.48 17.33
CA VAL A 259 -24.52 36.91 18.71
C VAL A 259 -23.77 38.20 18.99
N SER A 260 -22.51 38.31 18.54
CA SER A 260 -21.71 39.53 18.72
C SER A 260 -22.32 40.74 18.01
N SER A 261 -22.86 40.57 16.80
CA SER A 261 -23.52 41.65 16.06
C SER A 261 -24.84 42.07 16.70
N HIS A 262 -25.61 41.12 17.23
CA HIS A 262 -26.85 41.41 17.95
C HIS A 262 -26.59 42.20 19.24
N PHE A 263 -25.58 41.83 20.04
CA PHE A 263 -25.22 42.58 21.25
C PHE A 263 -24.68 43.98 20.93
N THR A 264 -23.94 44.11 19.83
CA THR A 264 -23.44 45.42 19.37
C THR A 264 -24.60 46.32 18.94
N ASN A 265 -25.55 45.80 18.17
CA ASN A 265 -26.75 46.54 17.75
C ASN A 265 -27.66 46.93 18.92
N LEU A 266 -27.79 46.06 19.93
CA LEU A 266 -28.50 46.41 21.16
C LEU A 266 -27.77 47.54 21.90
N LYS A 267 -26.45 47.48 22.03
CA LYS A 267 -25.68 48.52 22.69
C LYS A 267 -25.81 49.88 21.98
N THR A 268 -25.92 49.90 20.66
CA THR A 268 -26.15 51.15 19.89
C THR A 268 -27.58 51.67 19.96
N LEU A 269 -28.57 50.82 20.24
CA LEU A 269 -29.97 51.26 20.41
C LEU A 269 -30.25 51.84 21.79
N TRP A 270 -29.39 51.55 22.77
CA TRP A 270 -29.51 52.00 24.16
C TRP A 270 -28.50 53.11 24.51
N ALA A 271 -27.76 53.63 23.53
CA ALA A 271 -26.87 54.78 23.64
C ALA A 271 -27.51 56.00 22.97
#